data_AF-A0A5J4S8C4-F1
#
_entry.id   AF-A0A5J4S8C4-F1
#
_cell.length_a   1.000
_cell.length_b   1.000
_cell.length_c   1.000
_cell.angle_alpha   90.00
_cell.angle_beta   90.00
_cell.angle_gamma   90.00
#
_symmetry.space_group_name_H-M   'P 1'
#
loop_
_entity.id
_entity.type
_entity.pdbx_description
1 polymer ?
#
loop_
_entity_poly.entity_id
_entity_poly.type
_entity_poly.pdbx_seq_one_letter_code
_entity_poly.pdbx_strand_id
1 'polypeptide(L)' 'MNTNFAKTFGGLATQVLSKITSLLMIQYLNVFVLNRNINSVKMNIC' A
#
# COMPACT_ATOMS: atom_id res chain seq x y z
N MET A 1 -22.52 -15.39 -16.93
CA MET A 1 -21.75 -15.93 -15.78
C MET A 1 -20.95 -14.79 -15.17
N ASN A 2 -21.34 -14.26 -14.00
CA ASN A 2 -20.69 -13.11 -13.36
C ASN A 2 -19.62 -13.63 -12.37
N THR A 3 -18.40 -13.82 -12.87
CA THR A 3 -17.28 -14.24 -12.01
C THR A 3 -16.77 -13.04 -11.23
N ASN A 4 -17.02 -13.05 -9.92
CA ASN A 4 -16.54 -12.04 -9.00
C ASN A 4 -15.03 -12.18 -8.83
N PHE A 5 -14.26 -11.29 -9.47
CA PHE A 5 -12.80 -11.31 -9.42
C PHE A 5 -12.26 -11.25 -7.98
N ALA A 6 -12.97 -10.54 -7.08
CA ALA A 6 -12.63 -10.44 -5.66
C ALA A 6 -12.71 -11.77 -4.88
N LYS A 7 -13.44 -12.77 -5.38
CA LYS A 7 -13.52 -14.11 -4.75
C LYS A 7 -12.53 -15.11 -5.35
N THR A 8 -11.74 -14.70 -6.33
CA THR A 8 -10.70 -15.54 -6.92
C THR A 8 -9.39 -15.38 -6.16
N PHE A 9 -8.54 -16.41 -6.20
CA PHE A 9 -7.20 -16.36 -5.63
C PHE A 9 -6.36 -15.20 -6.21
N GLY A 10 -6.52 -14.92 -7.52
CA GLY A 10 -5.89 -13.77 -8.16
C GLY A 10 -6.31 -12.43 -7.55
N GLY A 11 -7.62 -12.24 -7.32
CA GLY A 11 -8.13 -11.02 -6.68
C GLY A 11 -7.62 -10.84 -5.24
N LEU A 12 -7.50 -11.92 -4.46
CA LEU A 12 -6.89 -11.89 -3.13
C LEU A 12 -5.40 -11.51 -3.21
N ALA A 13 -4.64 -12.10 -4.13
CA ALA A 13 -3.24 -11.77 -4.33
C ALA A 13 -3.05 -10.29 -4.70
N THR A 14 -3.89 -9.76 -5.59
CA THR A 14 -3.87 -8.34 -5.97
C THR A 14 -4.19 -7.42 -4.79
N GLN A 15 -5.13 -7.79 -3.92
CA GLN A 15 -5.45 -6.98 -2.73
C GLN A 15 -4.30 -6.98 -1.71
N VAL A 16 -3.66 -8.13 -1.48
CA VAL A 16 -2.50 -8.22 -0.59
C VAL A 16 -1.33 -7.41 -1.14
N LEU A 17 -1.00 -7.57 -2.43
CA LEU A 17 0.04 -6.79 -3.10
C LEU A 17 -0.26 -5.29 -3.04
N SER A 18 -1.49 -4.88 -3.32
CA SER A 18 -1.90 -3.47 -3.26
C SER A 18 -1.67 -2.85 -1.87
N LYS A 19 -2.00 -3.58 -0.80
CA LYS A 19 -1.76 -3.13 0.59
C LYS A 19 -0.26 -3.00 0.90
N ILE A 20 0.55 -3.95 0.48
CA ILE A 20 2.01 -3.92 0.68
C ILE A 20 2.63 -2.76 -0.10
N THR A 21 2.27 -2.59 -1.36
CA THR A 21 2.77 -1.50 -2.22
C THR A 21 2.37 -0.13 -1.69
N SER A 22 1.14 0.02 -1.18
CA SER A 22 0.69 1.27 -0.55
C SER A 22 1.56 1.65 0.66
N LEU A 23 1.83 0.68 1.56
CA LEU A 23 2.71 0.90 2.71
C LEU A 23 4.16 1.21 2.28
N LEU A 24 4.65 0.54 1.25
CA LEU A 24 6.00 0.80 0.71
C LEU A 24 6.09 2.20 0.10
N MET A 25 5.09 2.63 -0.67
CA MET A 25 5.04 3.98 -1.25
C MET A 25 5.05 5.07 -0.17
N ILE A 26 4.28 4.89 0.90
CA ILE A 26 4.26 5.86 2.02
C ILE A 26 5.62 5.92 2.71
N GLN A 27 6.24 4.77 2.99
CA GLN A 27 7.58 4.71 3.59
C GLN A 27 8.64 5.32 2.67
N TYR A 28 8.58 5.03 1.37
CA TYR A 28 9.47 5.60 0.37
C TYR A 28 9.34 7.12 0.33
N LEU A 29 8.13 7.66 0.19
CA LEU A 29 7.88 9.11 0.21
C LEU A 29 8.43 9.76 1.49
N ASN A 30 8.25 9.11 2.64
CA ASN A 30 8.69 9.66 3.91
C ASN A 30 10.23 9.75 4.02
N VAL A 31 10.97 8.76 3.52
CA VAL A 31 12.43 8.74 3.58
C VAL A 31 13.05 9.52 2.42
N PHE A 32 12.58 9.33 1.18
CA PHE A 32 13.19 9.91 -0.01
C PHE A 32 12.77 11.35 -0.30
N VAL A 33 11.49 11.68 -0.12
CA VAL A 33 10.97 13.02 -0.45
C VAL A 33 11.01 13.93 0.78
N LEU A 34 10.65 13.40 1.95
CA LEU A 34 10.49 14.19 3.17
C LEU A 34 11.70 14.09 4.12
N ASN A 35 12.65 13.19 3.85
CA ASN A 35 13.86 12.94 4.66
C ASN A 35 13.55 12.70 6.16
N ARG A 36 12.42 12.05 6.45
CA ARG A 36 11.95 11.69 7.80
C ARG A 36 12.20 10.21 8.08
N ASN A 37 12.29 9.86 9.35
CA ASN A 37 12.49 8.47 9.78
C ASN A 37 11.36 7.55 9.27
N ILE A 38 11.73 6.38 8.75
CA ILE A 38 10.83 5.38 8.14
C ILE A 38 9.67 4.96 9.04
N ASN A 39 9.83 5.03 10.38
CA ASN A 39 8.83 4.64 11.36
C ASN A 39 7.69 5.66 11.55
N SER A 40 7.76 6.83 10.90
CA SER A 40 6.73 7.86 10.96
C SER A 40 5.65 7.63 9.90
N VAL A 41 4.90 6.53 10.02
CA VAL A 41 3.78 6.18 9.12
C VAL A 41 2.57 7.09 9.37
N LYS A 42 2.46 7.67 10.57
CA LYS A 42 1.43 8.67 10.92
C LYS A 42 1.79 10.01 10.29
N MET A 43 1.65 10.08 8.97
CA MET A 43 1.85 11.29 8.20
C MET A 43 0.67 12.24 8.45
N ASN A 44 0.87 13.27 9.28
CA ASN A 44 -0.05 14.40 9.36
C ASN A 44 0.15 15.24 8.09
N ILE A 45 -0.45 14.80 6.98
CA ILE A 45 -0.77 15.71 5.89
C ILE A 45 -1.87 16.62 6.44
N CYS A 46 -1.52 17.90 6.65
CA CYS A 46 -2.40 18.91 7.22
C CYS A 46 -3.77 18.95 6.53
#